data_AF-A0A941WN97-F1
#
_entry.id   AF-A0A941WN97-F1
#
_cell.length_a   1.000
_cell.length_b   1.000
_cell.length_c   1.000
_cell.angle_alpha   90.00
_cell.angle_beta   90.00
_cell.angle_gamma   90.00
#
_symmetry.space_group_name_H-M   'P 1'
#
loop_
_entity.id
_entity.type
_entity.pdbx_description
1 polymer ?
#
loop_
_entity_poly.entity_id
_entity_poly.type
_entity_poly.pdbx_seq_one_letter_code
_entity_poly.pdbx_strand_id
1 'polypeptide(L)'
;DPAQATLRHISGSSHLLTPRENGILELLFRKPGEIIRREIILDKFWNTEDDYFASRSLDVFVTKLRKLLSQDEKVSIKTIRGTGLMITIS
;
A
#
# COMPACT_ATOMS: atom_id res chain seq x y z
N ASP A 1 6.72 -12.48 2.00
CA ASP A 1 7.56 -12.64 3.20
C ASP A 1 8.00 -11.25 3.65
N PRO A 2 7.47 -10.75 4.79
CA PRO A 2 7.82 -9.42 5.30
C PRO A 2 9.32 -9.27 5.57
N ALA A 3 10.02 -10.37 5.89
CA ALA A 3 11.46 -10.37 6.15
C ALA A 3 12.31 -10.25 4.88
N GLN A 4 11.72 -10.51 3.70
CA GLN A 4 12.41 -10.41 2.41
C GLN A 4 11.83 -9.35 1.47
N ALA A 5 10.88 -8.53 1.94
CA ALA A 5 10.18 -7.52 1.14
C ALA A 5 9.70 -8.07 -0.23
N THR A 6 9.37 -9.36 -0.30
CA THR A 6 9.07 -10.04 -1.56
C THR A 6 7.60 -10.43 -1.60
N LEU A 7 6.90 -9.93 -2.62
CA LEU A 7 5.55 -10.33 -2.99
C LEU A 7 5.65 -11.54 -3.93
N ARG A 8 4.98 -12.63 -3.59
CA ARG A 8 4.97 -13.87 -4.37
C ARG A 8 3.55 -14.17 -4.81
N HIS A 9 3.37 -14.35 -6.10
CA HIS A 9 2.10 -14.73 -6.69
C HIS A 9 1.97 -16.24 -6.78
N ILE A 10 0.73 -16.74 -6.78
CA ILE A 10 0.42 -18.17 -6.99
C ILE A 10 0.88 -18.63 -8.37
N SER A 11 0.95 -17.72 -9.35
CA SER A 11 1.50 -17.96 -10.69
C SER A 11 3.00 -18.29 -10.70
N GLY A 12 3.70 -18.21 -9.56
CA GLY A 12 5.14 -18.40 -9.46
C GLY A 12 5.95 -17.14 -9.73
N SER A 13 5.32 -16.05 -10.19
CA SER A 13 5.98 -14.75 -10.31
C SER A 13 6.25 -14.12 -8.95
N SER A 14 7.37 -13.43 -8.81
CA SER A 14 7.70 -12.69 -7.59
C SER A 14 8.20 -11.29 -7.92
N HIS A 15 7.97 -10.36 -7.00
CA HIS A 15 8.44 -8.99 -7.08
C HIS A 15 9.11 -8.61 -5.77
N LEU A 16 10.33 -8.10 -5.88
CA LEU A 16 11.00 -7.44 -4.78
C LEU A 16 10.41 -6.03 -4.63
N LEU A 17 9.88 -5.76 -3.45
CA LEU A 17 9.36 -4.46 -3.07
C LEU A 17 10.51 -3.61 -2.52
N THR A 18 10.49 -2.32 -2.84
CA THR A 18 11.32 -1.35 -2.13
C THR A 18 10.90 -1.29 -0.65
N PRO A 19 11.78 -0.81 0.26
CA PRO A 19 11.43 -0.68 1.67
C PRO A 19 10.15 0.13 1.91
N ARG A 20 9.92 1.15 1.10
CA ARG A 20 8.71 1.99 1.19
C ARG A 20 7.46 1.28 0.67
N GLU A 21 7.54 0.55 -0.43
CA GLU A 21 6.41 -0.27 -0.92
C GLU A 21 6.02 -1.33 0.11
N ASN A 22 7.01 -2.05 0.64
CA ASN A 22 6.79 -3.07 1.67
C ASN A 22 6.18 -2.44 2.93
N GLY A 23 6.71 -1.30 3.38
CA GLY A 23 6.21 -0.61 4.57
C GLY A 23 4.77 -0.10 4.41
N ILE A 24 4.43 0.50 3.27
CA ILE A 24 3.06 0.95 2.98
C ILE A 24 2.11 -0.26 2.96
N LEU A 25 2.51 -1.32 2.28
CA LEU A 25 1.70 -2.54 2.17
C LEU A 25 1.49 -3.18 3.54
N GLU A 26 2.54 -3.33 4.35
CA GLU A 26 2.46 -3.86 5.73
C GLU A 26 1.55 -3.00 6.61
N LEU A 27 1.65 -1.67 6.51
CA LEU A 27 0.79 -0.76 7.25
C LEU A 27 -0.69 -1.02 6.95
N LEU A 28 -1.04 -1.16 5.67
CA LEU A 28 -2.41 -1.47 5.25
C LEU A 28 -2.86 -2.85 5.73
N PHE A 29 -2.02 -3.88 5.56
CA PHE A 29 -2.32 -5.26 5.95
C PHE A 29 -2.41 -5.47 7.47
N ARG A 30 -1.87 -4.57 8.28
CA ARG A 30 -1.96 -4.66 9.75
C ARG A 30 -3.41 -4.67 10.23
N LYS A 31 -4.31 -3.98 9.52
CA LYS A 31 -5.74 -3.89 9.86
C LYS A 31 -6.61 -3.90 8.60
N PRO A 32 -6.81 -5.08 7.97
CA PRO A 32 -7.65 -5.19 6.78
C PRO A 32 -9.09 -4.74 7.08
N GLY A 33 -9.69 -3.99 6.16
CA GLY A 33 -11.03 -3.41 6.30
C GLY A 33 -11.08 -2.09 7.08
N GLU A 34 -9.99 -1.64 7.69
CA GLU A 34 -9.91 -0.32 8.33
C GLU A 34 -9.37 0.75 7.38
N ILE A 35 -9.87 1.98 7.53
CA ILE A 35 -9.35 3.14 6.78
C ILE A 35 -8.11 3.67 7.49
N ILE A 36 -6.98 3.65 6.79
CA ILE A 36 -5.77 4.35 7.22
C ILE A 36 -5.79 5.73 6.57
N ARG A 37 -5.84 6.76 7.41
CA ARG A 37 -5.89 8.15 6.94
C ARG A 37 -4.60 8.54 6.21
N ARG A 38 -4.71 9.40 5.21
CA ARG A 38 -3.56 9.73 4.34
C ARG A 38 -2.43 10.37 5.13
N GLU A 39 -2.74 11.31 6.01
CA GLU A 39 -1.79 12.03 6.84
C GLU A 39 -0.95 11.09 7.71
N ILE A 40 -1.53 9.98 8.20
CA ILE A 40 -0.80 8.95 8.97
C ILE A 40 0.23 8.24 8.09
N ILE A 41 -0.12 7.97 6.82
CA ILE A 41 0.78 7.32 5.87
C ILE A 41 1.89 8.28 5.46
N LEU A 42 1.55 9.54 5.21
CA LEU A 42 2.51 10.57 4.84
C LEU A 42 3.49 10.85 5.98
N ASP A 43 3.00 10.97 7.21
CA ASP A 43 3.85 11.20 8.38
C ASP A 43 4.86 10.06 8.54
N LYS A 44 4.38 8.83 8.48
CA LYS A 44 5.23 7.64 8.67
C LYS A 44 6.34 7.47 7.62
N PHE A 45 6.11 7.85 6.36
CA PHE A 45 7.04 7.53 5.26
C PHE A 45 7.71 8.74 4.61
N TRP A 46 7.18 9.93 4.84
CA TRP A 46 7.67 11.21 4.33
C TRP A 46 7.86 12.28 5.42
N ASN A 47 7.54 12.00 6.70
CA ASN A 47 7.65 12.94 7.83
C ASN A 47 6.88 14.25 7.60
N THR A 48 5.68 14.15 7.05
CA THR A 48 4.80 15.29 6.77
C THR A 48 3.33 14.84 6.78
N GLU A 49 2.42 15.70 7.20
CA GLU A 49 0.99 15.39 7.24
C GLU A 49 0.22 15.92 6.02
N ASP A 50 0.73 16.97 5.36
CA ASP A 50 0.05 17.68 4.26
C ASP A 50 1.05 18.31 3.28
N ASP A 51 1.82 17.47 2.59
CA ASP A 51 2.69 17.91 1.49
C ASP A 51 2.14 17.41 0.13
N TYR A 52 2.00 18.33 -0.82
CA TYR A 52 1.46 18.04 -2.15
C TYR A 52 2.30 16.99 -2.89
N PHE A 53 3.63 17.09 -2.85
CA PHE A 53 4.51 16.18 -3.57
C PHE A 53 4.53 14.79 -2.92
N ALA A 54 4.54 14.71 -1.60
CA ALA A 54 4.43 13.46 -0.84
C ALA A 54 3.08 12.78 -1.11
N SER A 55 1.99 13.56 -1.13
CA SER A 55 0.65 13.09 -1.46
C SER A 55 0.58 12.49 -2.87
N ARG A 56 1.19 13.14 -3.87
CA ARG A 56 1.31 12.60 -5.23
C ARG A 56 2.22 11.38 -5.31
N SER A 57 3.30 11.37 -4.54
CA SER A 57 4.20 10.22 -4.44
C SER A 57 3.46 8.99 -3.88
N LEU A 58 2.67 9.17 -2.82
CA LEU A 58 1.84 8.11 -2.25
C LEU A 58 0.88 7.52 -3.30
N ASP A 59 0.22 8.36 -4.11
CA ASP A 59 -0.70 7.90 -5.16
C ASP A 59 0.03 7.02 -6.21
N VAL A 60 1.28 7.35 -6.55
CA VAL A 60 2.13 6.53 -7.44
C VAL A 60 2.43 5.17 -6.80
N PHE A 61 2.81 5.14 -5.52
CA PHE A 61 3.04 3.89 -4.79
C PHE A 61 1.78 3.02 -4.74
N VAL A 62 0.63 3.61 -4.44
CA VAL A 62 -0.66 2.90 -4.42
C VAL A 62 -1.00 2.32 -5.80
N THR A 63 -0.75 3.07 -6.87
CA THR A 63 -0.98 2.59 -8.25
C THR A 63 -0.10 1.38 -8.58
N LYS A 64 1.19 1.44 -8.22
CA LYS A 64 2.11 0.31 -8.39
C LYS A 64 1.67 -0.92 -7.58
N LEU A 65 1.37 -0.73 -6.30
CA LEU A 65 0.92 -1.82 -5.43
C LEU A 65 -0.36 -2.47 -5.95
N ARG A 66 -1.33 -1.70 -6.44
CA ARG A 66 -2.55 -2.26 -7.07
C ARG A 66 -2.24 -3.14 -8.27
N LYS A 67 -1.30 -2.72 -9.12
CA LYS A 67 -0.85 -3.54 -10.26
C LYS A 67 -0.16 -4.83 -9.79
N LEU A 68 0.63 -4.75 -8.72
CA LEU A 68 1.25 -5.94 -8.12
C LEU A 68 0.24 -6.83 -7.39
N LEU A 69 -0.91 -6.33 -6.96
CA LEU A 69 -1.95 -7.15 -6.33
C LEU A 69 -2.98 -7.65 -7.34
N SER A 70 -2.99 -7.16 -8.58
CA SER A 70 -4.05 -7.46 -9.55
C SER A 70 -4.13 -8.92 -9.99
N GLN A 71 -3.14 -9.76 -9.67
CA GLN A 71 -3.22 -11.20 -9.92
C GLN A 71 -3.95 -11.95 -8.79
N ASP A 72 -4.28 -11.29 -7.68
CA ASP A 72 -5.03 -11.85 -6.57
C ASP A 72 -6.34 -11.09 -6.40
N GLU A 73 -7.43 -11.64 -6.93
CA GLU A 73 -8.76 -11.03 -6.86
C GLU A 73 -9.28 -10.85 -5.43
N LYS A 74 -8.71 -11.57 -4.47
CA LYS A 74 -9.10 -11.51 -3.07
C LYS A 74 -8.57 -10.27 -2.38
N VAL A 75 -7.51 -9.65 -2.90
CA VAL A 75 -6.84 -8.53 -2.26
C VAL A 75 -6.96 -7.28 -3.10
N SER A 76 -7.51 -6.21 -2.51
CA SER A 76 -7.58 -4.91 -3.19
C SER A 76 -7.29 -3.74 -2.26
N ILE A 77 -6.66 -2.69 -2.80
CA ILE A 77 -6.49 -1.42 -2.09
C ILE A 77 -7.54 -0.44 -2.63
N LYS A 78 -8.44 0.03 -1.76
CA LYS A 78 -9.47 1.02 -2.06
C LYS A 78 -9.04 2.40 -1.59
N THR A 79 -9.32 3.41 -2.41
CA THR A 79 -9.16 4.81 -2.03
C THR A 79 -10.49 5.33 -1.53
N ILE A 80 -10.52 5.81 -0.30
CA ILE A 80 -11.67 6.53 0.26
C ILE A 80 -11.40 8.02 0.07
N ARG A 81 -12.12 8.63 -0.88
CA ARG A 81 -11.89 10.02 -1.31
C ARG A 81 -11.95 10.96 -0.11
N GLY A 82 -10.92 11.81 0.02
CA GLY A 82 -10.82 12.79 1.11
C GLY A 82 -10.47 12.19 2.47
N THR A 83 -10.24 10.88 2.59
CA THR A 83 -9.97 10.25 3.89
C THR A 83 -8.68 9.45 3.89
N GLY A 84 -8.55 8.46 3.01
CA GLY A 84 -7.52 7.44 3.24
C GLY A 84 -7.49 6.30 2.26
N LEU A 85 -6.79 5.26 2.67
CA LEU A 85 -6.65 4.01 1.97
C LEU A 85 -7.15 2.88 2.86
N MET A 86 -7.76 1.87 2.27
CA MET A 86 -8.21 0.66 2.95
C MET A 86 -7.78 -0.53 2.11
N ILE A 87 -7.21 -1.55 2.74
CA ILE A 87 -7.04 -2.85 2.08
C ILE A 87 -8.21 -3.77 2.43
N THR A 88 -8.71 -4.50 1.44
CA THR A 88 -9.76 -5.50 1.63
C THR A 88 -9.21 -6.88 1.27
N ILE A 89 -9.60 -7.89 2.05
CA ILE A 89 -9.29 -9.30 1.80
C ILE A 89 -10.63 -10.05 1.79
N SER A 90 -10.94 -10.77 0.73
CA SER A 90 -12.20 -11.50 0.53
C SER A 90 -12.02 -12.98 0.20
#